data_AF-A0A353CW35-F1
#
_entry.id   AF-A0A353CW35-F1
#
_cell.length_a   1.000
_cell.length_b   1.000
_cell.length_c   1.000
_cell.angle_alpha   90.00
_cell.angle_beta   90.00
_cell.angle_gamma   90.00
#
_symmetry.space_group_name_H-M   'P 1'
#
loop_
_entity.id
_entity.type
_entity.pdbx_description
1 polymer ?
#
loop_
_entity_poly.entity_id
_entity_poly.type
_entity_poly.pdbx_seq_one_letter_code
_entity_poly.pdbx_strand_id
1 'polypeptide(L)'
;MPQIKFKYDIGKDAWSWVLIAKDKNLWGLDWKDEVGHIPKNLLSQVLKASFTDAEEIIREYLQSDRKCKYKDLIIKEEMRSLEIAWKMVEQQYWQALEKMTGKPIFSEEFNCFWTTGYMCPYNEKENWFMVSLWRSLPDSITTICHEIMHLQFLHYYRNYLKKNGLNMKQSDNLKEALTILLNEPEFDAVILSEDRGYPKHQELRNKLRQSWRENRNFQRLVKEAILEIKTNES
;
A
#
# COMPACT_ATOMS: atom_id res chain seq x y z
N MET A 1 11.90 19.21 -1.04
CA MET A 1 11.81 17.75 -0.77
C MET A 1 10.34 17.37 -0.79
N PRO A 2 9.99 16.18 -1.30
CA PRO A 2 8.61 15.69 -1.31
C PRO A 2 7.97 15.73 0.07
N GLN A 3 6.67 16.00 0.14
CA GLN A 3 5.91 16.08 1.38
C GLN A 3 4.74 15.11 1.38
N ILE A 4 4.44 14.55 2.55
CA ILE A 4 3.24 13.75 2.79
C ILE A 4 2.27 14.56 3.63
N LYS A 5 1.04 14.72 3.14
CA LYS A 5 -0.07 15.32 3.90
C LYS A 5 -0.91 14.22 4.52
N PHE A 6 -0.89 14.12 5.83
CA PHE A 6 -1.71 13.16 6.57
C PHE A 6 -3.12 13.70 6.77
N LYS A 7 -4.14 12.90 6.43
CA LYS A 7 -5.55 13.31 6.42
C LYS A 7 -6.45 12.17 6.88
N TYR A 8 -7.62 12.53 7.40
CA TYR A 8 -8.75 11.62 7.54
C TYR A 8 -9.91 12.11 6.65
N ASP A 9 -10.49 11.19 5.89
CA ASP A 9 -11.61 11.42 5.00
C ASP A 9 -12.56 10.24 5.14
N ILE A 10 -13.73 10.51 5.73
CA ILE A 10 -14.70 9.45 6.03
C ILE A 10 -15.28 8.78 4.78
N GLY A 11 -15.32 9.49 3.64
CA GLY A 11 -15.75 8.92 2.37
C GLY A 11 -14.72 7.91 1.87
N LYS A 12 -13.44 8.25 1.94
CA LYS A 12 -12.34 7.32 1.58
C LYS A 12 -12.26 6.15 2.55
N ASP A 13 -12.46 6.38 3.85
CA ASP A 13 -12.52 5.32 4.85
C ASP A 13 -13.65 4.33 4.50
N ALA A 14 -14.86 4.84 4.27
CA ALA A 14 -15.99 4.02 3.85
C ALA A 14 -15.72 3.25 2.53
N TRP A 15 -15.14 3.93 1.54
CA TRP A 15 -14.73 3.34 0.28
C TRP A 15 -13.76 2.15 0.48
N SER A 16 -12.79 2.28 1.38
CA SER A 16 -11.83 1.20 1.69
C SER A 16 -12.50 -0.04 2.29
N TRP A 17 -13.53 0.13 3.14
CA TRP A 17 -14.33 -0.96 3.69
C TRP A 17 -15.16 -1.67 2.61
N VAL A 18 -15.71 -0.91 1.66
CA VAL A 18 -16.49 -1.49 0.55
C VAL A 18 -15.57 -2.26 -0.39
N LEU A 19 -14.38 -1.73 -0.67
CA LEU A 19 -13.38 -2.38 -1.50
C LEU A 19 -13.05 -3.78 -0.97
N ILE A 20 -12.67 -3.89 0.31
CA ILE A 20 -12.33 -5.18 0.93
C ILE A 20 -13.55 -6.11 1.07
N ALA A 21 -14.72 -5.57 1.35
CA ALA A 21 -15.94 -6.36 1.47
C ALA A 21 -16.32 -7.01 0.13
N LYS A 22 -16.09 -6.33 -1.00
CA LYS A 22 -16.48 -6.81 -2.32
C LYS A 22 -15.36 -7.53 -3.07
N ASP A 23 -14.09 -7.27 -2.75
CA ASP A 23 -12.96 -7.95 -3.37
C ASP A 23 -12.67 -9.29 -2.67
N LYS A 24 -12.83 -10.39 -3.41
CA LYS A 24 -12.55 -11.74 -2.91
C LYS A 24 -11.12 -12.20 -3.19
N ASN A 25 -10.34 -11.44 -3.95
CA ASN A 25 -8.98 -11.79 -4.32
C ASN A 25 -7.97 -10.91 -3.56
N LEU A 26 -7.71 -11.28 -2.30
CA LEU A 26 -6.79 -10.56 -1.41
C LEU A 26 -5.39 -11.19 -1.42
N TRP A 27 -4.86 -11.50 -2.61
CA TRP A 27 -3.48 -11.96 -2.82
C TRP A 27 -3.05 -13.15 -1.94
N GLY A 28 -3.97 -14.08 -1.66
CA GLY A 28 -3.73 -15.28 -0.88
C GLY A 28 -4.09 -15.17 0.61
N LEU A 29 -4.68 -14.05 1.04
CA LEU A 29 -5.29 -13.91 2.37
C LEU A 29 -6.70 -14.53 2.41
N ASP A 30 -7.14 -14.97 3.59
CA ASP A 30 -8.52 -15.39 3.80
C ASP A 30 -9.41 -14.16 3.93
N TRP A 31 -10.28 -13.97 2.94
CA TRP A 31 -11.25 -12.88 2.91
C TRP A 31 -12.07 -12.76 4.21
N LYS A 32 -12.40 -13.87 4.87
CA LYS A 32 -13.20 -13.85 6.11
C LYS A 32 -12.48 -13.17 7.26
N ASP A 33 -11.17 -13.34 7.35
CA ASP A 33 -10.35 -12.69 8.38
C ASP A 33 -10.28 -11.20 8.12
N GLU A 34 -10.11 -10.84 6.85
CA GLU A 34 -9.99 -9.45 6.39
C GLU A 34 -11.27 -8.64 6.62
N VAL A 35 -12.45 -9.23 6.42
CA VAL A 35 -13.75 -8.56 6.70
C VAL A 35 -14.30 -8.84 8.10
N GLY A 36 -13.57 -9.56 8.95
CA GLY A 36 -14.05 -10.00 10.27
C GLY A 36 -14.38 -8.85 11.23
N HIS A 37 -13.82 -7.67 10.98
CA HIS A 37 -14.10 -6.43 11.72
C HIS A 37 -15.43 -5.77 11.33
N ILE A 38 -16.02 -6.14 10.19
CA ILE A 38 -17.29 -5.60 9.70
C ILE A 38 -18.44 -6.38 10.36
N PRO A 39 -19.38 -5.73 11.07
CA PRO A 39 -20.52 -6.42 11.66
C PRO A 39 -21.31 -7.23 10.63
N LYS A 40 -21.69 -8.47 10.96
CA LYS A 40 -22.35 -9.40 10.01
C LYS A 40 -23.57 -8.80 9.30
N ASN A 41 -24.42 -8.08 10.02
CA ASN A 41 -25.61 -7.43 9.46
C ASN A 41 -25.26 -6.30 8.49
N LEU A 42 -24.19 -5.55 8.78
CA LEU A 42 -23.68 -4.49 7.91
C LEU A 42 -23.05 -5.10 6.65
N LEU A 43 -22.19 -6.11 6.82
CA LEU A 43 -21.54 -6.82 5.72
C LEU A 43 -22.59 -7.42 4.75
N SER A 44 -23.67 -8.01 5.27
CA SER A 44 -24.75 -8.56 4.44
C SER A 44 -25.43 -7.49 3.57
N GLN A 45 -25.63 -6.28 4.11
CA GLN A 45 -26.20 -5.16 3.36
C GLN A 45 -25.23 -4.68 2.27
N VAL A 46 -23.97 -4.45 2.65
CA VAL A 46 -22.89 -4.04 1.75
C VAL A 46 -22.73 -5.01 0.57
N LEU A 47 -22.74 -6.32 0.82
CA LEU A 47 -22.59 -7.33 -0.23
C LEU A 47 -23.74 -7.34 -1.24
N LYS A 48 -24.96 -6.99 -0.83
CA LYS A 48 -26.15 -6.95 -1.70
C LYS A 48 -26.30 -5.63 -2.46
N ALA A 49 -25.76 -4.55 -1.91
CA ALA A 49 -25.86 -3.22 -2.48
C ALA A 49 -24.95 -3.00 -3.70
N SER A 50 -25.23 -1.97 -4.49
CA SER A 50 -24.27 -1.46 -5.48
C SER A 50 -23.02 -0.94 -4.77
N PHE A 51 -21.93 -0.66 -5.50
CA PHE A 51 -20.71 -0.13 -4.86
C PHE A 51 -20.98 1.23 -4.20
N THR A 52 -21.62 2.15 -4.92
CA THR A 52 -22.00 3.47 -4.41
C THR A 52 -22.95 3.38 -3.22
N ASP A 53 -24.01 2.57 -3.29
CA ASP A 53 -24.93 2.41 -2.16
C ASP A 53 -24.24 1.78 -0.94
N ALA A 54 -23.30 0.85 -1.17
CA ALA A 54 -22.51 0.27 -0.10
C ALA A 54 -21.60 1.29 0.60
N GLU A 55 -21.03 2.25 -0.14
CA GLU A 55 -20.23 3.33 0.44
C GLU A 55 -21.07 4.21 1.36
N GLU A 56 -22.28 4.59 0.92
CA GLU A 56 -23.24 5.35 1.73
C GLU A 56 -23.58 4.59 3.02
N ILE A 57 -23.92 3.30 2.92
CA ILE A 57 -24.24 2.42 4.06
C ILE A 57 -23.09 2.38 5.07
N ILE A 58 -21.84 2.18 4.61
CA ILE A 58 -20.68 2.18 5.51
C ILE A 58 -20.48 3.57 6.11
N ARG A 59 -20.58 4.64 5.32
CA ARG A 59 -20.36 6.00 5.82
C ARG A 59 -21.35 6.35 6.93
N GLU A 60 -22.63 6.04 6.74
CA GLU A 60 -23.66 6.22 7.76
C GLU A 60 -23.37 5.40 9.02
N TYR A 61 -22.90 4.15 8.86
CA TYR A 61 -22.48 3.32 9.97
C TYR A 61 -21.30 3.94 10.76
N LEU A 62 -20.26 4.43 10.07
CA LEU A 62 -19.11 5.06 10.71
C LEU A 62 -19.50 6.34 11.46
N GLN A 63 -20.43 7.14 10.91
CA GLN A 63 -20.92 8.38 11.54
C GLN A 63 -21.83 8.13 12.74
N SER A 64 -22.65 7.08 12.69
CA SER A 64 -23.62 6.73 13.73
C SER A 64 -23.03 5.90 14.87
N ASP A 65 -21.76 5.49 14.77
CA ASP A 65 -21.06 4.80 15.85
C ASP A 65 -21.05 5.67 17.12
N ARG A 66 -21.56 5.12 18.23
CA ARG A 66 -21.58 5.81 19.53
C ARG A 66 -20.19 6.24 20.01
N LYS A 67 -19.13 5.60 19.50
CA LYS A 67 -17.73 5.91 19.78
C LYS A 67 -17.12 6.86 18.76
N CYS A 68 -17.86 7.43 17.81
CA CYS A 68 -17.32 8.28 16.74
C CYS A 68 -16.45 9.42 17.28
N LYS A 69 -16.93 10.18 18.29
CA LYS A 69 -16.15 11.27 18.91
C LYS A 69 -14.83 10.79 19.54
N TYR A 70 -14.84 9.61 20.15
CA TYR A 70 -13.62 9.03 20.73
C TYR A 70 -12.68 8.55 19.63
N LYS A 71 -13.19 7.87 18.61
CA LYS A 71 -12.42 7.47 17.42
C LYS A 71 -11.79 8.67 16.73
N ASP A 72 -12.51 9.77 16.55
CA ASP A 72 -11.99 10.99 15.94
C ASP A 72 -10.81 11.58 16.70
N LEU A 73 -10.85 11.53 18.04
CA LEU A 73 -9.73 11.96 18.89
C LEU A 73 -8.52 11.04 18.73
N ILE A 74 -8.75 9.72 18.75
CA ILE A 74 -7.68 8.73 18.57
C ILE A 74 -7.06 8.86 17.18
N ILE A 75 -7.85 8.95 16.11
CA ILE A 75 -7.36 9.14 14.73
C ILE A 75 -6.47 10.39 14.65
N LYS A 76 -6.87 11.50 15.30
CA LYS A 76 -6.07 12.74 15.30
C LYS A 76 -4.73 12.57 16.01
N GLU A 77 -4.70 11.93 17.17
CA GLU A 77 -3.46 11.72 17.92
C GLU A 77 -2.53 10.70 17.26
N GLU A 78 -3.08 9.62 16.70
CA GLU A 78 -2.32 8.63 15.92
C GLU A 78 -1.73 9.26 14.65
N MET A 79 -2.54 10.06 13.94
CA MET A 79 -2.09 10.81 12.77
C MET A 79 -0.95 11.77 13.09
N ARG A 80 -1.06 12.53 14.18
CA ARG A 80 0.00 13.43 14.64
C ARG A 80 1.27 12.67 15.00
N SER A 81 1.12 11.53 15.68
CA SER A 81 2.26 10.69 16.10
C SER A 81 2.99 10.10 14.89
N LEU A 82 2.24 9.60 13.90
CA LEU A 82 2.80 9.08 12.66
C LEU A 82 3.47 10.17 11.82
N GLU A 83 2.88 11.36 11.73
CA GLU A 83 3.48 12.49 11.02
C GLU A 83 4.85 12.84 11.64
N ILE A 84 4.93 12.97 12.96
CA ILE A 84 6.19 13.23 13.67
C ILE A 84 7.21 12.13 13.39
N ALA A 85 6.81 10.86 13.53
CA ALA A 85 7.70 9.72 13.28
C ALA A 85 8.20 9.69 11.83
N TRP A 86 7.32 9.95 10.86
CA TRP A 86 7.67 10.02 9.45
C TRP A 86 8.68 11.13 9.18
N LYS A 87 8.46 12.33 9.74
CA LYS A 87 9.39 13.47 9.59
C LYS A 87 10.81 13.17 10.06
N MET A 88 10.99 12.24 11.00
CA MET A 88 12.32 11.84 11.46
C MET A 88 13.09 11.01 10.43
N VAL A 89 12.40 10.32 9.53
CA VAL A 89 13.00 9.35 8.59
C VAL A 89 12.79 9.70 7.11
N GLU A 90 11.94 10.70 6.79
CA GLU A 90 11.50 10.97 5.42
C GLU A 90 12.67 11.29 4.48
N GLN A 91 13.66 12.04 4.95
CA GLN A 91 14.80 12.43 4.13
C GLN A 91 15.65 11.21 3.75
N GLN A 92 15.89 10.30 4.70
CA GLN A 92 16.66 9.08 4.47
C GLN A 92 15.92 8.18 3.48
N TYR A 93 14.59 8.06 3.62
CA TYR A 93 13.77 7.30 2.69
C TYR A 93 13.85 7.84 1.27
N TRP A 94 13.67 9.16 1.08
CA TRP A 94 13.72 9.76 -0.26
C TRP A 94 15.06 9.52 -0.93
N GLN A 95 16.16 9.75 -0.21
CA GLN A 95 17.51 9.52 -0.72
C GLN A 95 17.76 8.05 -1.07
N ALA A 96 17.31 7.12 -0.22
CA ALA A 96 17.44 5.69 -0.46
C ALA A 96 16.66 5.26 -1.71
N LEU A 97 15.41 5.71 -1.86
CA LEU A 97 14.56 5.37 -3.00
C LEU A 97 15.10 5.92 -4.32
N GLU A 98 15.56 7.18 -4.33
CA GLU A 98 16.16 7.78 -5.53
C GLU A 98 17.45 7.08 -5.92
N LYS A 99 18.32 6.80 -4.94
CA LYS A 99 19.58 6.10 -5.16
C LYS A 99 19.34 4.67 -5.68
N MET A 100 18.42 3.94 -5.06
CA MET A 100 18.11 2.56 -5.43
C MET A 100 17.54 2.49 -6.86
N THR A 101 16.56 3.33 -7.17
CA THR A 101 15.86 3.29 -8.46
C THR A 101 16.60 4.01 -9.58
N GLY A 102 17.53 4.92 -9.25
CA GLY A 102 18.16 5.82 -10.21
C GLY A 102 17.17 6.81 -10.83
N LYS A 103 16.05 7.09 -10.15
CA LYS A 103 14.98 8.00 -10.60
C LYS A 103 14.72 9.05 -9.52
N PRO A 104 14.48 10.32 -9.89
CA PRO A 104 14.03 11.32 -8.92
C PRO A 104 12.65 10.95 -8.38
N ILE A 105 12.27 11.46 -7.21
CA ILE A 105 10.90 11.31 -6.74
C ILE A 105 9.95 12.06 -7.69
N PHE A 106 8.92 11.36 -8.19
CA PHE A 106 8.09 11.88 -9.28
C PHE A 106 7.10 12.97 -8.87
N SER A 107 6.81 13.09 -7.57
CA SER A 107 5.83 14.03 -7.02
C SER A 107 6.44 14.82 -5.87
N GLU A 108 6.11 16.10 -5.80
CA GLU A 108 6.43 16.95 -4.65
C GLU A 108 5.46 16.73 -3.49
N GLU A 109 4.28 16.14 -3.74
CA GLU A 109 3.23 15.96 -2.75
C GLU A 109 2.57 14.59 -2.87
N PHE A 110 2.35 13.95 -1.72
CA PHE A 110 1.55 12.76 -1.55
C PHE A 110 0.50 12.98 -0.46
N ASN A 111 -0.66 12.35 -0.58
CA ASN A 111 -1.66 12.34 0.49
C ASN A 111 -1.72 10.97 1.15
N CYS A 112 -1.59 10.92 2.48
CA CYS A 112 -1.75 9.72 3.28
C CYS A 112 -3.09 9.80 4.01
N PHE A 113 -4.04 8.95 3.64
CA PHE A 113 -5.35 8.88 4.27
C PHE A 113 -5.40 7.77 5.32
N TRP A 114 -6.04 8.04 6.45
CA TRP A 114 -6.30 7.01 7.45
C TRP A 114 -7.55 6.22 7.13
N THR A 115 -7.48 4.91 7.35
CA THR A 115 -8.64 4.01 7.31
C THR A 115 -8.81 3.30 8.65
N THR A 116 -10.07 3.09 9.02
CA THR A 116 -10.48 2.22 10.13
C THR A 116 -10.75 0.79 9.68
N GLY A 117 -10.53 0.49 8.39
CA GLY A 117 -10.38 -0.86 7.86
C GLY A 117 -8.93 -1.37 8.01
N TYR A 118 -8.70 -2.62 7.60
CA TYR A 118 -7.38 -3.25 7.69
C TYR A 118 -6.55 -3.14 6.40
N MET A 119 -7.20 -2.92 5.25
CA MET A 119 -6.54 -2.79 3.95
C MET A 119 -6.16 -1.34 3.67
N CYS A 120 -4.99 -1.14 3.08
CA CYS A 120 -4.39 0.16 2.82
C CYS A 120 -4.30 0.43 1.31
N PRO A 121 -5.41 0.77 0.64
CA PRO A 121 -5.41 1.01 -0.80
C PRO A 121 -4.71 2.32 -1.18
N TYR A 122 -4.43 2.48 -2.47
CA TYR A 122 -3.83 3.68 -3.06
C TYR A 122 -4.47 4.08 -4.39
N ASN A 123 -4.17 5.29 -4.84
CA ASN A 123 -4.57 5.84 -6.13
C ASN A 123 -3.42 6.60 -6.77
N GLU A 124 -3.00 6.12 -7.93
CA GLU A 124 -1.86 6.65 -8.67
C GLU A 124 -2.12 7.95 -9.39
N LYS A 125 -3.36 8.19 -9.81
CA LYS A 125 -3.71 9.41 -10.55
C LYS A 125 -3.73 10.63 -9.62
N GLU A 126 -4.08 10.40 -8.36
CA GLU A 126 -4.25 11.43 -7.35
C GLU A 126 -3.12 11.44 -6.30
N ASN A 127 -2.09 10.60 -6.47
CA ASN A 127 -0.93 10.48 -5.58
C ASN A 127 -1.31 10.33 -4.11
N TRP A 128 -2.26 9.43 -3.83
CA TRP A 128 -2.64 9.12 -2.46
C TRP A 128 -2.58 7.64 -2.15
N PHE A 129 -2.38 7.34 -0.87
CA PHE A 129 -2.40 6.00 -0.32
C PHE A 129 -3.01 6.02 1.08
N MET A 130 -3.19 4.84 1.66
CA MET A 130 -3.77 4.70 2.99
C MET A 130 -2.84 4.05 4.00
N VAL A 131 -3.11 4.33 5.27
CA VAL A 131 -2.57 3.59 6.42
C VAL A 131 -3.71 3.23 7.37
N SER A 132 -3.60 2.08 8.02
CA SER A 132 -4.65 1.60 8.92
C SER A 132 -4.42 2.07 10.35
N LEU A 133 -5.50 2.51 11.00
CA LEU A 133 -5.53 2.88 12.42
C LEU A 133 -5.08 1.75 13.35
N TRP A 134 -5.20 0.50 12.90
CA TRP A 134 -4.96 -0.69 13.72
C TRP A 134 -3.51 -1.20 13.66
N ARG A 135 -2.63 -0.47 12.96
CA ARG A 135 -1.22 -0.82 12.80
C ARG A 135 -0.34 -0.02 13.75
N SER A 136 0.76 -0.63 14.19
CA SER A 136 1.74 0.07 15.02
C SER A 136 2.43 1.18 14.21
N LEU A 137 3.05 2.14 14.89
CA LEU A 137 3.83 3.19 14.20
C LEU A 137 4.93 2.59 13.27
N PRO A 138 5.75 1.61 13.70
CA PRO A 138 6.69 0.94 12.80
C PRO A 138 6.03 0.33 11.56
N ASP A 139 4.91 -0.37 11.72
CA ASP A 139 4.19 -0.98 10.59
C ASP A 139 3.66 0.08 9.63
N SER A 140 3.09 1.17 10.16
CA SER A 140 2.58 2.28 9.36
C SER A 140 3.68 3.00 8.57
N ILE A 141 4.88 3.14 9.13
CA ILE A 141 6.05 3.67 8.40
C ILE A 141 6.41 2.74 7.23
N THR A 142 6.43 1.42 7.46
CA THR A 142 6.66 0.45 6.40
C THR A 142 5.57 0.52 5.33
N THR A 143 4.30 0.65 5.71
CA THR A 143 3.19 0.87 4.75
C THR A 143 3.38 2.14 3.93
N ILE A 144 3.76 3.27 4.55
CA ILE A 144 4.07 4.51 3.82
C ILE A 144 5.16 4.25 2.77
N CYS A 145 6.25 3.59 3.16
CA CYS A 145 7.37 3.27 2.26
C CYS A 145 6.95 2.33 1.12
N HIS A 146 6.11 1.34 1.42
CA HIS A 146 5.54 0.40 0.46
C HIS A 146 4.70 1.10 -0.59
N GLU A 147 3.74 1.91 -0.16
CA GLU A 147 2.80 2.57 -1.07
C GLU A 147 3.48 3.65 -1.93
N ILE A 148 4.43 4.38 -1.38
CA ILE A 148 5.22 5.33 -2.17
C ILE A 148 6.07 4.61 -3.21
N MET A 149 6.66 3.47 -2.86
CA MET A 149 7.42 2.66 -3.81
C MET A 149 6.54 2.16 -4.95
N HIS A 150 5.29 1.78 -4.67
CA HIS A 150 4.29 1.45 -5.68
C HIS A 150 4.02 2.61 -6.62
N LEU A 151 3.70 3.78 -6.08
CA LEU A 151 3.41 5.00 -6.85
C LEU A 151 4.60 5.39 -7.74
N GLN A 152 5.81 5.42 -7.18
CA GLN A 152 7.06 5.71 -7.87
C GLN A 152 7.31 4.69 -9.00
N PHE A 153 7.19 3.39 -8.71
CA PHE A 153 7.42 2.34 -9.69
C PHE A 153 6.44 2.42 -10.85
N LEU A 154 5.14 2.55 -10.57
CA LEU A 154 4.12 2.62 -11.60
C LEU A 154 4.24 3.89 -12.46
N HIS A 155 4.60 5.03 -11.86
CA HIS A 155 4.86 6.26 -12.61
C HIS A 155 5.93 6.06 -13.68
N TYR A 156 7.09 5.49 -13.32
CA TYR A 156 8.21 5.35 -14.26
C TYR A 156 8.12 4.12 -15.15
N TYR A 157 7.55 3.01 -14.65
CA TYR A 157 7.66 1.71 -15.31
C TYR A 157 6.38 1.21 -15.95
N ARG A 158 5.18 1.74 -15.64
CA ARG A 158 3.91 1.22 -16.22
C ARG A 158 3.95 1.07 -17.75
N ASN A 159 4.38 2.12 -18.45
CA ASN A 159 4.48 2.09 -19.91
C ASN A 159 5.57 1.11 -20.39
N TYR A 160 6.66 0.99 -19.64
CA TYR A 160 7.73 0.04 -19.93
C TYR A 160 7.25 -1.40 -19.77
N LEU A 161 6.54 -1.74 -18.69
CA LEU A 161 5.98 -3.07 -18.45
C LEU A 161 5.01 -3.46 -19.57
N LYS A 162 4.08 -2.56 -19.93
CA LYS A 162 3.13 -2.77 -21.03
C LYS A 162 3.84 -3.01 -22.36
N LYS A 163 4.84 -2.20 -22.71
CA LYS A 163 5.65 -2.37 -23.94
C LYS A 163 6.41 -3.70 -23.96
N ASN A 164 6.78 -4.20 -22.78
CA ASN A 164 7.39 -5.52 -22.63
C ASN A 164 6.36 -6.64 -22.48
N GLY A 165 5.07 -6.39 -22.75
CA GLY A 165 4.04 -7.43 -22.86
C GLY A 165 3.47 -7.94 -21.53
N LEU A 166 3.68 -7.23 -20.42
CA LEU A 166 2.99 -7.54 -19.17
C LEU A 166 1.56 -7.01 -19.21
N ASN A 167 0.61 -7.84 -18.78
CA ASN A 167 -0.75 -7.41 -18.49
C ASN A 167 -0.83 -6.71 -17.12
N MET A 168 -2.04 -6.22 -16.76
CA MET A 168 -2.24 -5.48 -15.52
C MET A 168 -1.94 -6.33 -14.27
N LYS A 169 -2.50 -7.55 -14.21
CA LYS A 169 -2.28 -8.48 -13.08
C LYS A 169 -0.80 -8.84 -12.90
N GLN A 170 -0.08 -9.08 -14.00
CA GLN A 170 1.36 -9.32 -13.99
C GLN A 170 2.14 -8.10 -13.50
N SER A 171 1.73 -6.90 -13.92
CA SER A 171 2.32 -5.66 -13.45
C SER A 171 2.09 -5.45 -11.95
N ASP A 172 0.90 -5.79 -11.45
CA ASP A 172 0.58 -5.72 -10.02
C ASP A 172 1.40 -6.73 -9.22
N ASN A 173 1.50 -7.98 -9.68
CA ASN A 173 2.36 -9.00 -9.06
C ASN A 173 3.82 -8.55 -8.97
N LEU A 174 4.36 -7.95 -10.04
CA LEU A 174 5.72 -7.41 -10.04
C LEU A 174 5.89 -6.29 -9.02
N LYS A 175 4.95 -5.35 -9.04
CA LYS A 175 4.93 -4.18 -8.17
C LYS A 175 4.91 -4.59 -6.69
N GLU A 176 4.02 -5.52 -6.32
CA GLU A 176 3.96 -6.11 -4.97
C GLU A 176 5.23 -6.91 -4.58
N ALA A 177 5.86 -7.58 -5.53
CA ALA A 177 7.09 -8.31 -5.23
C ALA A 177 8.30 -7.38 -5.04
N LEU A 178 8.38 -6.27 -5.78
CA LEU A 178 9.53 -5.36 -5.72
C LEU A 178 9.69 -4.65 -4.38
N THR A 179 8.63 -4.53 -3.57
CA THR A 179 8.72 -3.94 -2.23
C THR A 179 9.57 -4.76 -1.27
N ILE A 180 10.02 -5.96 -1.67
CA ILE A 180 11.02 -6.74 -0.92
C ILE A 180 12.33 -5.97 -0.71
N LEU A 181 12.60 -5.00 -1.58
CA LEU A 181 13.79 -4.15 -1.51
C LEU A 181 13.74 -3.19 -0.31
N LEU A 182 12.57 -2.94 0.29
CA LEU A 182 12.47 -2.18 1.54
C LEU A 182 13.16 -2.88 2.71
N ASN A 183 13.40 -4.20 2.60
CA ASN A 183 14.11 -4.99 3.61
C ASN A 183 15.61 -5.09 3.33
N GLU A 184 16.14 -4.26 2.44
CA GLU A 184 17.56 -4.24 2.10
C GLU A 184 18.29 -3.08 2.80
N PRO A 185 19.63 -3.17 2.97
CA PRO A 185 20.39 -2.27 3.84
C PRO A 185 20.26 -0.77 3.50
N GLU A 186 19.88 -0.44 2.27
CA GLU A 186 19.57 0.93 1.86
C GLU A 186 18.47 1.59 2.70
N PHE A 187 17.61 0.80 3.34
CA PHE A 187 16.46 1.27 4.13
C PHE A 187 16.56 0.96 5.64
N ASP A 188 17.69 0.43 6.14
CA ASP A 188 17.87 0.08 7.57
C ASP A 188 17.67 1.28 8.52
N ALA A 189 17.92 2.50 8.02
CA ALA A 189 17.71 3.74 8.79
C ALA A 189 16.24 4.17 8.88
N VAL A 190 15.33 3.50 8.15
CA VAL A 190 13.91 3.87 8.00
C VAL A 190 13.00 2.74 8.47
N ILE A 191 13.29 1.51 8.07
CA ILE A 191 12.41 0.35 8.24
C ILE A 191 12.71 -0.37 9.55
N LEU A 192 11.76 -0.30 10.48
CA LEU A 192 11.81 -1.03 11.75
C LEU A 192 10.97 -2.32 11.74
N SER A 193 9.96 -2.38 10.88
CA SER A 193 9.11 -3.56 10.67
C SER A 193 9.25 -4.03 9.24
N GLU A 194 9.73 -5.27 9.04
CA GLU A 194 9.97 -5.79 7.69
C GLU A 194 8.69 -5.81 6.84
N ASP A 195 8.84 -5.42 5.58
CA ASP A 195 7.82 -5.62 4.57
C ASP A 195 7.74 -7.10 4.20
N ARG A 196 6.78 -7.82 4.78
CA ARG A 196 6.60 -9.26 4.52
C ARG A 196 5.92 -9.54 3.18
N GLY A 197 5.15 -8.59 2.64
CA GLY A 197 4.36 -8.77 1.43
C GLY A 197 3.32 -9.88 1.55
N TYR A 198 2.58 -10.13 0.47
CA TYR A 198 1.53 -11.15 0.49
C TYR A 198 2.08 -12.57 0.28
N PRO A 199 1.40 -13.62 0.79
CA PRO A 199 1.80 -15.00 0.61
C PRO A 199 2.02 -15.40 -0.86
N LYS A 200 1.14 -14.90 -1.74
CA LYS A 200 1.21 -15.19 -3.18
C LYS A 200 2.49 -14.70 -3.87
N HIS A 201 3.16 -13.69 -3.32
CA HIS A 201 4.32 -13.08 -3.97
C HIS A 201 5.66 -13.59 -3.41
N GLN A 202 5.66 -14.46 -2.39
CA GLN A 202 6.88 -14.87 -1.69
C GLN A 202 7.92 -15.52 -2.61
N GLU A 203 7.49 -16.36 -3.55
CA GLU A 203 8.43 -17.02 -4.47
C GLU A 203 9.15 -15.99 -5.36
N LEU A 204 8.39 -15.08 -5.98
CA LEU A 204 8.96 -14.01 -6.80
C LEU A 204 9.86 -13.10 -5.96
N ARG A 205 9.43 -12.72 -4.76
CA ARG A 205 10.21 -11.90 -3.82
C ARG A 205 11.58 -12.52 -3.50
N ASN A 206 11.63 -13.82 -3.24
CA ASN A 206 12.88 -14.51 -2.94
C ASN A 206 13.85 -14.49 -4.14
N LYS A 207 13.34 -14.74 -5.35
CA LYS A 207 14.14 -14.67 -6.59
C LYS A 207 14.67 -13.26 -6.84
N LEU A 208 13.81 -12.24 -6.70
CA LEU A 208 14.20 -10.84 -6.88
C LEU A 208 15.21 -10.38 -5.83
N ARG A 209 15.04 -10.79 -4.57
CA ARG A 209 16.00 -10.49 -3.50
C ARG A 209 17.38 -11.08 -3.82
N GLN A 210 17.44 -12.31 -4.30
CA GLN A 210 18.71 -12.93 -4.68
C GLN A 210 19.37 -12.15 -5.82
N SER A 211 18.63 -11.89 -6.90
CA SER A 211 19.12 -11.10 -8.04
C SER A 211 19.64 -9.72 -7.62
N TRP A 212 18.90 -9.01 -6.76
CA TRP A 212 19.30 -7.69 -6.26
C TRP A 212 20.61 -7.73 -5.48
N ARG A 213 20.83 -8.75 -4.65
CA ARG A 213 22.05 -8.90 -3.86
C ARG A 213 23.26 -9.27 -4.72
N GLU A 214 23.06 -9.98 -5.82
CA GLU A 214 24.11 -10.30 -6.79
C GLU A 214 24.49 -9.09 -7.64
N ASN A 215 23.50 -8.30 -8.06
CA ASN A 215 23.69 -7.15 -8.92
C ASN A 215 22.75 -6.01 -8.50
N ARG A 216 23.28 -5.05 -7.74
CA ARG A 216 22.58 -3.87 -7.20
C ARG A 216 22.19 -2.86 -8.30
N ASN A 217 21.52 -3.33 -9.36
CA ASN A 217 21.09 -2.56 -10.51
C ASN A 217 19.59 -2.73 -10.72
N PHE A 218 18.83 -1.68 -10.41
CA PHE A 218 17.37 -1.75 -10.38
C PHE A 218 16.77 -1.99 -11.76
N GLN A 219 17.31 -1.37 -12.80
CA GLN A 219 16.84 -1.58 -14.17
C GLN A 219 17.04 -3.03 -14.64
N ARG A 220 18.15 -3.66 -14.23
CA ARG A 220 18.42 -5.07 -14.49
C ARG A 220 17.46 -5.96 -13.73
N LEU A 221 17.25 -5.70 -12.43
CA LEU A 221 16.28 -6.41 -11.59
C LEU A 221 14.88 -6.39 -12.23
N VAL A 222 14.40 -5.25 -12.70
CA VAL A 222 13.09 -5.13 -13.37
C VAL A 222 13.03 -5.98 -14.65
N LYS A 223 14.11 -6.01 -15.44
CA LYS A 223 14.17 -6.85 -16.65
C LYS A 223 14.11 -8.35 -16.32
N GLU A 224 14.86 -8.77 -15.31
CA GLU A 224 14.86 -10.17 -14.85
C GLU A 224 13.50 -10.56 -14.29
N ALA A 225 12.86 -9.67 -13.54
CA ALA A 225 11.51 -9.88 -13.01
C ALA A 225 10.45 -10.03 -14.11
N ILE A 226 10.54 -9.23 -15.17
CA ILE A 226 9.67 -9.35 -16.36
C ILE A 226 9.82 -10.73 -17.01
N LEU A 227 11.04 -11.25 -17.11
CA LEU A 227 11.29 -12.59 -17.66
C LEU A 227 10.69 -13.67 -16.76
N GLU A 228 10.94 -13.58 -15.45
CA GLU A 228 10.46 -14.54 -14.46
C GLU A 228 8.93 -14.65 -14.46
N ILE A 229 8.22 -13.52 -14.51
CA ILE A 229 6.75 -13.50 -14.55
C ILE A 229 6.22 -14.14 -15.84
N LYS A 230 6.87 -13.90 -16.98
CA LYS A 230 6.45 -14.48 -18.25
C LYS A 230 6.65 -15.99 -18.31
N THR A 231 7.67 -16.52 -17.65
CA THR A 231 7.96 -17.96 -17.63
C THR A 231 7.01 -18.72 -16.71
N ASN A 232 6.53 -18.11 -15.63
CA ASN A 232 5.71 -18.81 -14.62
C ASN A 232 4.21 -18.49 -14.66
N GLU A 233 3.78 -17.43 -15.35
CA GLU A 233 2.35 -17.04 -15.47
C GLU A 233 1.81 -17.14 -16.91
N SER A 234 2.47 -17.88 -17.79
CA SER A 234 2.02 -18.20 -19.15
C SER A 234 1.09 -19.40 -19.21
#